data_AF-A0A3C1NJR1-F1
#
_entry.id   AF-A0A3C1NJR1-F1
#
_cell.length_a   1.000
_cell.length_b   1.000
_cell.length_c   1.000
_cell.angle_alpha   90.00
_cell.angle_beta   90.00
_cell.angle_gamma   90.00
#
_symmetry.space_group_name_H-M   'P 1'
#
loop_
_entity.id
_entity.type
_entity.pdbx_description
1 polymer ?
#
loop_
_entity_poly.entity_id
_entity_poly.type
_entity_poly.pdbx_seq_one_letter_code
_entity_poly.pdbx_strand_id
1 'polypeptide(L)'
;MSVSGAWSQSLGVNNSGAPAHSSSILDVSSTDKGMLIPRMTKAQKNAIASPATGLLVFQTSPDSIGFHYYDGSTWAWLANANKALDSTAWLTTGNTGLNDTSFIGHRDNKPVLFRSNNEVIGRLNSSYYTYAIGRHAGHPTGVGHVAMGDSAGALTSNNLPGVFLGYQAGKLNNGSYNVFMGPWSGQANTTGINNLYAGTSSGYSSTSGSNNIYLGYLAGADNLNGNANVAVGYRALNSYSGSNVTAVGFRALDSLTIGTRATAVGFQALMQNTSGDRNTAIGYRSLDSNKIGSYNTALGYGTLFRNRSSFNTAVGENTMVNNTDGEANTIVGAESFIDLNTTGRWNTSVGVNNFFDNTTGSYNTATGFQSLFANTTGSYNTASGIFSSMDNQTGSFNVAYGYDALARNIGGSNNVAVGVRSQFVHNRPFSSYNVSIGNYSLENDTTGYYNVALGTSTLRLSRSTIGNTAVGTNAMYNHASGDYNTAVGFESMPEDTAGALNTAIGWRSLRFNRSGSENTA
;
A
#
# COMPACT_ATOMS: atom_id res chain seq x y z
N MET A 1 39.30 -97.62 54.79
CA MET A 1 38.15 -98.41 54.30
C MET A 1 37.57 -97.64 53.12
N SER A 2 37.73 -98.14 51.88
CA SER A 2 37.17 -97.50 50.70
C SER A 2 35.70 -97.89 50.57
N VAL A 3 34.78 -96.93 50.58
CA VAL A 3 33.36 -97.18 50.33
C VAL A 3 33.07 -96.89 48.86
N SER A 4 33.53 -97.78 47.97
CA SER A 4 33.18 -97.74 46.56
C SER A 4 31.76 -98.31 46.36
N GLY A 5 30.82 -97.49 45.87
CA GLY A 5 29.49 -97.95 45.45
C GLY A 5 28.29 -97.18 46.01
N ALA A 6 28.49 -96.27 46.96
CA ALA A 6 27.41 -95.40 47.44
C ALA A 6 27.17 -94.23 46.47
N TRP A 7 26.40 -94.50 45.39
CA TRP A 7 25.90 -93.45 44.51
C TRP A 7 24.80 -92.64 45.22
N SER A 8 25.19 -91.58 45.93
CA SER A 8 24.22 -90.59 46.41
C SER A 8 23.55 -89.92 45.22
N GLN A 9 22.26 -90.20 45.00
CA GLN A 9 21.55 -89.77 43.79
C GLN A 9 21.17 -88.28 43.79
N SER A 10 21.34 -87.58 44.92
CA SER A 10 21.03 -86.16 45.07
C SER A 10 21.64 -85.61 46.37
N LEU A 11 22.21 -84.40 46.34
CA LEU A 11 22.72 -83.69 47.52
C LEU A 11 21.72 -82.61 47.98
N GLY A 12 21.22 -82.75 49.22
CA GLY A 12 20.43 -81.71 49.88
C GLY A 12 21.29 -80.83 50.79
N VAL A 13 21.25 -79.52 50.59
CA VAL A 13 21.93 -78.53 51.44
C VAL A 13 20.85 -77.61 52.03
N ASN A 14 20.33 -78.01 53.19
CA ASN A 14 19.27 -77.28 53.90
C ASN A 14 19.37 -77.45 55.42
N ASN A 15 18.67 -76.59 56.16
CA ASN A 15 18.62 -76.63 57.63
C ASN A 15 17.46 -77.48 58.19
N SER A 16 16.61 -78.07 57.33
CA SER A 16 15.41 -78.80 57.75
C SER A 16 15.58 -80.33 57.82
N GLY A 17 16.68 -80.86 57.28
CA GLY A 17 16.90 -82.31 57.14
C GLY A 17 16.04 -82.95 56.05
N ALA A 18 15.32 -82.16 55.24
CA ALA A 18 14.54 -82.67 54.12
C ALA A 18 15.46 -83.31 53.07
N PRO A 19 15.09 -84.46 52.47
CA PRO A 19 15.80 -85.00 51.32
C PRO A 19 15.70 -84.01 50.15
N ALA A 20 16.73 -83.99 49.29
CA ALA A 20 16.69 -83.22 48.06
C ALA A 20 15.51 -83.64 47.16
N HIS A 21 14.94 -82.68 46.44
CA HIS A 21 13.84 -82.96 45.53
C HIS A 21 14.25 -83.98 44.45
N SER A 22 13.39 -84.95 44.16
CA SER A 22 13.69 -86.12 43.29
C SER A 22 14.07 -85.76 41.85
N SER A 23 13.80 -84.54 41.40
CA SER A 23 14.18 -84.01 40.09
C SER A 23 15.50 -83.22 40.10
N SER A 24 16.28 -83.24 41.19
CA SER A 24 17.46 -82.39 41.37
C SER A 24 18.66 -83.18 41.89
N ILE A 25 19.83 -83.00 41.27
CA ILE A 25 21.10 -83.57 41.75
C ILE A 25 21.68 -82.75 42.92
N LEU A 26 21.30 -81.48 43.02
CA LEU A 26 21.65 -80.54 44.09
C LEU A 26 20.41 -79.69 44.40
N ASP A 27 19.94 -79.78 45.64
CA ASP A 27 18.84 -78.99 46.20
C ASP A 27 19.40 -78.10 47.32
N VAL A 28 19.25 -76.79 47.21
CA VAL A 28 19.77 -75.82 48.19
C VAL A 28 18.61 -74.98 48.70
N SER A 29 18.28 -75.13 49.98
CA SER A 29 17.17 -74.43 50.62
C SER A 29 17.60 -73.76 51.92
N SER A 30 17.55 -72.43 51.93
CA SER A 30 17.83 -71.56 53.07
C SER A 30 16.99 -70.29 52.94
N THR A 31 16.56 -69.76 54.09
CA THR A 31 15.79 -68.52 54.19
C THR A 31 16.66 -67.28 54.45
N ASP A 32 17.95 -67.48 54.70
CA ASP A 32 18.89 -66.45 55.19
C ASP A 32 20.25 -66.44 54.44
N LYS A 33 20.55 -67.45 53.61
CA LYS A 33 21.82 -67.62 52.89
C LYS A 33 21.56 -68.00 51.43
N GLY A 34 22.42 -67.53 50.55
CA GLY A 34 22.43 -67.88 49.13
C GLY A 34 23.63 -68.72 48.72
N MET A 35 23.63 -69.20 47.47
CA MET A 35 24.76 -69.91 46.87
C MET A 35 25.68 -68.93 46.11
N LEU A 36 26.97 -68.93 46.43
CA LEU A 36 27.99 -68.22 45.66
C LEU A 36 28.49 -69.07 44.49
N ILE A 37 27.96 -68.78 43.30
CA ILE A 37 28.44 -69.28 42.01
C ILE A 37 29.81 -68.65 41.67
N PRO A 38 30.72 -69.33 40.93
CA PRO A 38 32.01 -68.79 40.52
C PRO A 38 31.94 -67.36 39.96
N ARG A 39 32.67 -66.45 40.60
CA ARG A 39 32.69 -65.01 40.29
C ARG A 39 33.95 -64.65 39.50
N MET A 40 33.80 -64.01 38.34
CA MET A 40 34.91 -63.77 37.42
C MET A 40 34.67 -62.56 36.51
N THR A 41 35.72 -61.97 35.95
CA THR A 41 35.59 -60.90 34.95
C THR A 41 35.11 -61.44 33.60
N LYS A 42 34.62 -60.57 32.72
CA LYS A 42 34.22 -60.93 31.34
C LYS A 42 35.37 -61.61 30.56
N ALA A 43 36.60 -61.14 30.76
CA ALA A 43 37.78 -61.75 30.14
C ALA A 43 38.04 -63.17 30.66
N GLN A 44 37.93 -63.39 31.98
CA GLN A 44 38.08 -64.71 32.59
C GLN A 44 36.96 -65.68 32.17
N LYS A 45 35.70 -65.22 32.12
CA LYS A 45 34.56 -65.99 31.60
C LYS A 45 34.78 -66.45 30.16
N ASN A 46 35.20 -65.52 29.30
CA ASN A 46 35.45 -65.80 27.89
C ASN A 46 36.71 -66.67 27.66
N ALA A 47 37.59 -66.78 28.65
CA ALA A 47 38.77 -67.64 28.62
C ALA A 47 38.51 -69.08 29.11
N ILE A 48 37.29 -69.41 29.54
CA ILE A 48 36.91 -70.80 29.82
C ILE A 48 36.91 -71.56 28.49
N ALA A 49 37.83 -72.51 28.33
CA ALA A 49 37.88 -73.38 27.16
C ALA A 49 36.74 -74.42 27.20
N SER A 50 36.05 -74.60 26.07
CA SER A 50 34.95 -75.57 25.91
C SER A 50 33.93 -75.62 27.06
N PRO A 51 33.30 -74.48 27.42
CA PRO A 51 32.33 -74.45 28.52
C PRO A 51 31.15 -75.37 28.24
N ALA A 52 30.70 -76.09 29.27
CA ALA A 52 29.55 -76.99 29.15
C ALA A 52 28.24 -76.19 28.99
N THR A 53 27.29 -76.71 28.20
CA THR A 53 25.93 -76.16 28.13
C THR A 53 25.29 -76.16 29.52
N GLY A 54 24.73 -75.03 29.92
CA GLY A 54 24.18 -74.79 31.26
C GLY A 54 25.18 -74.33 32.32
N LEU A 55 26.48 -74.20 32.00
CA LEU A 55 27.50 -73.74 32.95
C LEU A 55 27.19 -72.32 33.43
N LEU A 56 26.86 -72.16 34.72
CA LEU A 56 26.50 -70.89 35.35
C LEU A 56 27.71 -70.21 36.00
N VAL A 57 27.90 -68.92 35.75
CA VAL A 57 28.91 -68.05 36.38
C VAL A 57 28.30 -66.70 36.78
N PHE A 58 28.98 -65.95 37.65
CA PHE A 58 28.63 -64.54 37.92
C PHE A 58 29.72 -63.62 37.36
N GLN A 59 29.37 -62.81 36.36
CA GLN A 59 30.29 -61.82 35.78
C GLN A 59 30.39 -60.59 36.69
N THR A 60 31.60 -60.20 37.08
CA THR A 60 31.85 -59.11 38.03
C THR A 60 32.23 -57.77 37.39
N SER A 61 32.75 -57.75 36.17
CA SER A 61 33.18 -56.54 35.45
C SER A 61 33.48 -56.83 33.96
N PRO A 62 33.56 -55.81 33.08
CA PRO A 62 33.22 -54.40 33.31
C PRO A 62 31.75 -54.07 33.02
N ASP A 63 31.15 -54.71 32.01
CA ASP A 63 29.76 -54.59 31.62
C ASP A 63 28.95 -55.84 32.01
N SER A 64 27.63 -55.80 31.82
CA SER A 64 26.72 -56.95 32.03
C SER A 64 26.95 -57.67 33.37
N ILE A 65 27.10 -56.94 34.47
CA ILE A 65 27.40 -57.54 35.78
C ILE A 65 26.19 -58.38 36.22
N GLY A 66 26.42 -59.64 36.56
CA GLY A 66 25.36 -60.59 36.93
C GLY A 66 25.57 -62.02 36.42
N PHE A 67 24.56 -62.86 36.68
CA PHE A 67 24.58 -64.27 36.29
C PHE A 67 24.60 -64.45 34.77
N HIS A 68 25.45 -65.35 34.30
CA HIS A 68 25.49 -65.82 32.92
C HIS A 68 25.49 -67.33 32.90
N TYR A 69 24.81 -67.93 31.92
CA TYR A 69 25.01 -69.34 31.60
C TYR A 69 25.56 -69.47 30.18
N TYR A 70 26.28 -70.55 29.91
CA TYR A 70 26.65 -70.91 28.55
C TYR A 70 25.50 -71.68 27.89
N ASP A 71 24.98 -71.19 26.76
CA ASP A 71 23.82 -71.79 26.07
C ASP A 71 24.18 -73.00 25.17
N GLY A 72 25.47 -73.35 25.09
CA GLY A 72 26.02 -74.35 24.16
C GLY A 72 26.73 -73.74 22.95
N SER A 73 26.59 -72.43 22.75
CA SER A 73 27.26 -71.64 21.70
C SER A 73 27.85 -70.33 22.24
N THR A 74 27.10 -69.60 23.08
CA THR A 74 27.49 -68.29 23.62
C THR A 74 27.19 -68.15 25.12
N TRP A 75 27.73 -67.10 25.74
CA TRP A 75 27.44 -66.74 27.13
C TRP A 75 26.22 -65.83 27.20
N ALA A 76 25.05 -66.39 27.48
CA ALA A 76 23.80 -65.67 27.70
C ALA A 76 23.78 -64.98 29.08
N TRP A 77 23.28 -63.74 29.15
CA TRP A 77 23.14 -62.97 30.40
C TRP A 77 21.72 -63.14 30.97
N LEU A 78 21.63 -63.62 32.22
CA LEU A 78 20.38 -63.71 32.96
C LEU A 78 20.06 -62.36 33.61
N ALA A 79 19.59 -61.43 32.78
CA ALA A 79 19.06 -60.15 33.24
C ALA A 79 17.70 -60.34 33.95
N ASN A 80 17.38 -59.43 34.87
CA ASN A 80 16.00 -59.29 35.36
C ASN A 80 15.11 -58.83 34.20
N ALA A 81 13.96 -59.48 33.99
CA ALA A 81 12.97 -59.14 32.96
C ALA A 81 12.53 -57.66 32.99
N ASN A 82 12.67 -56.99 34.13
CA ASN A 82 12.36 -55.56 34.30
C ASN A 82 13.43 -54.60 33.74
N LYS A 83 14.54 -55.08 33.17
CA LYS A 83 15.35 -54.25 32.25
C LYS A 83 14.91 -54.49 30.81
N ALA A 84 13.64 -54.15 30.56
CA ALA A 84 13.10 -54.08 29.21
C ALA A 84 14.02 -53.22 28.32
N LEU A 85 14.17 -53.63 27.06
CA LEU A 85 14.65 -52.72 26.03
C LEU A 85 13.65 -51.56 25.97
N ASP A 86 14.13 -50.36 26.23
CA ASP A 86 13.35 -49.13 26.17
C ASP A 86 12.98 -48.83 24.71
N SER A 87 11.88 -49.43 24.25
CA SER A 87 11.20 -49.11 23.00
C SER A 87 10.08 -48.08 23.18
N THR A 88 10.04 -47.42 24.35
CA THR A 88 9.13 -46.31 24.65
C THR A 88 9.78 -44.94 24.45
N ALA A 89 11.11 -44.86 24.48
CA ALA A 89 11.84 -43.68 24.09
C ALA A 89 11.74 -43.42 22.58
N TRP A 90 11.81 -42.13 22.24
CA TRP A 90 12.18 -41.71 20.89
C TRP A 90 13.69 -41.86 20.73
N LEU A 91 14.09 -42.82 19.91
CA LEU A 91 15.48 -43.02 19.54
C LEU A 91 16.00 -41.79 18.81
N THR A 92 17.23 -41.38 19.10
CA THR A 92 17.90 -40.28 18.37
C THR A 92 18.14 -40.60 16.89
N THR A 93 18.01 -41.88 16.51
CA THR A 93 18.04 -42.40 15.13
C THR A 93 16.66 -42.53 14.48
N GLY A 94 15.57 -42.20 15.20
CA GLY A 94 14.19 -42.41 14.78
C GLY A 94 13.64 -43.81 15.09
N ASN A 95 12.31 -43.91 15.17
CA ASN A 95 11.56 -45.13 15.49
C ASN A 95 10.84 -45.66 14.23
N THR A 96 10.70 -46.98 14.11
CA THR A 96 9.89 -47.64 13.07
C THR A 96 8.55 -48.12 13.64
N GLY A 97 7.53 -48.30 12.79
CA GLY A 97 6.23 -48.86 13.22
C GLY A 97 5.31 -47.91 14.01
N LEU A 98 5.41 -46.60 13.77
CA LEU A 98 4.56 -45.58 14.40
C LEU A 98 3.06 -45.78 14.07
N ASN A 99 2.21 -45.41 15.00
CA ASN A 99 0.74 -45.42 14.89
C ASN A 99 0.12 -44.25 15.67
N ASP A 100 -1.20 -44.07 15.61
CA ASP A 100 -1.94 -42.94 16.22
C ASP A 100 -1.77 -42.78 17.75
N THR A 101 -1.24 -43.79 18.45
CA THR A 101 -0.92 -43.72 19.89
C THR A 101 0.55 -43.38 20.19
N SER A 102 1.36 -43.15 19.16
CA SER A 102 2.79 -42.80 19.25
C SER A 102 2.98 -41.28 19.30
N PHE A 103 3.59 -40.75 20.36
CA PHE A 103 3.74 -39.30 20.56
C PHE A 103 5.07 -38.92 21.21
N ILE A 104 5.58 -37.71 20.91
CA ILE A 104 6.66 -37.06 21.68
C ILE A 104 5.99 -36.19 22.75
N GLY A 105 6.08 -36.58 24.02
CA GLY A 105 5.48 -35.81 25.12
C GLY A 105 5.21 -36.66 26.37
N HIS A 106 4.25 -36.22 27.18
CA HIS A 106 3.80 -36.85 28.42
C HIS A 106 2.25 -36.79 28.50
N ARG A 107 1.62 -37.55 29.41
CA ARG A 107 0.15 -37.70 29.48
C ARG A 107 -0.54 -36.87 30.58
N ASP A 108 0.21 -36.22 31.46
CA ASP A 108 -0.27 -35.53 32.67
C ASP A 108 -0.55 -34.01 32.49
N ASN A 109 -0.83 -33.58 31.25
CA ASN A 109 -1.22 -32.20 30.89
C ASN A 109 -0.26 -31.08 31.36
N LYS A 110 1.03 -31.40 31.55
CA LYS A 110 2.13 -30.43 31.70
C LYS A 110 2.51 -29.79 30.35
N PRO A 111 3.47 -28.85 30.33
CA PRO A 111 4.08 -28.38 29.09
C PRO A 111 5.24 -29.29 28.63
N VAL A 112 5.30 -29.58 27.34
CA VAL A 112 6.53 -30.13 26.72
C VAL A 112 7.54 -28.99 26.57
N LEU A 113 8.75 -29.16 27.10
CA LEU A 113 9.77 -28.12 27.16
C LEU A 113 11.03 -28.50 26.36
N PHE A 114 11.34 -27.72 25.33
CA PHE A 114 12.62 -27.78 24.63
C PHE A 114 13.65 -26.97 25.40
N ARG A 115 14.86 -27.53 25.61
CA ARG A 115 15.93 -26.89 26.38
C ARG A 115 17.27 -26.91 25.65
N SER A 116 18.11 -25.92 25.93
CA SER A 116 19.53 -25.88 25.56
C SER A 116 20.32 -25.29 26.74
N ASN A 117 21.42 -25.92 27.15
CA ASN A 117 22.18 -25.54 28.35
C ASN A 117 21.30 -25.35 29.61
N ASN A 118 20.31 -26.23 29.80
CA ASN A 118 19.26 -26.18 30.84
C ASN A 118 18.25 -25.01 30.74
N GLU A 119 18.49 -24.01 29.89
CA GLU A 119 17.55 -22.92 29.60
C GLU A 119 16.39 -23.39 28.71
N VAL A 120 15.18 -22.88 28.95
CA VAL A 120 13.99 -23.19 28.13
C VAL A 120 14.03 -22.36 26.84
N ILE A 121 14.08 -23.06 25.70
CA ILE A 121 14.10 -22.48 24.35
C ILE A 121 12.84 -22.80 23.54
N GLY A 122 11.85 -23.49 24.14
CA GLY A 122 10.56 -23.75 23.52
C GLY A 122 9.61 -24.46 24.48
N ARG A 123 8.31 -24.27 24.26
CA ARG A 123 7.23 -24.74 25.13
C ARG A 123 5.96 -25.01 24.31
N LEU A 124 5.43 -26.22 24.42
CA LEU A 124 4.11 -26.58 23.90
C LEU A 124 3.21 -26.82 25.12
N ASN A 125 2.12 -26.06 25.26
CA ASN A 125 1.24 -26.11 26.43
C ASN A 125 -0.25 -26.05 26.06
N SER A 126 -0.93 -27.19 26.15
CA SER A 126 -2.38 -27.35 25.95
C SER A 126 -3.21 -26.56 26.96
N SER A 127 -2.81 -26.53 28.24
CA SER A 127 -3.60 -25.89 29.32
C SER A 127 -3.84 -24.40 29.11
N TYR A 128 -2.98 -23.74 28.33
CA TYR A 128 -3.09 -22.33 27.98
C TYR A 128 -3.12 -22.09 26.46
N TYR A 129 -3.30 -23.10 25.61
CA TYR A 129 -3.27 -22.96 24.13
C TYR A 129 -2.05 -22.16 23.60
N THR A 130 -0.89 -22.34 24.24
CA THR A 130 0.31 -21.54 23.98
C THR A 130 1.39 -22.40 23.35
N TYR A 131 1.87 -21.97 22.19
CA TYR A 131 2.82 -22.69 21.34
C TYR A 131 4.01 -21.77 21.06
N ALA A 132 5.11 -21.97 21.79
CA ALA A 132 6.25 -21.08 21.79
C ALA A 132 7.56 -21.79 21.40
N ILE A 133 8.35 -21.20 20.50
CA ILE A 133 9.67 -21.69 20.07
C ILE A 133 10.66 -20.53 19.92
N GLY A 134 11.63 -20.44 20.82
CA GLY A 134 12.64 -19.39 20.90
C GLY A 134 13.08 -19.15 22.35
N ARG A 135 14.29 -18.64 22.55
CA ARG A 135 14.75 -18.20 23.88
C ARG A 135 13.80 -17.09 24.38
N HIS A 136 13.22 -17.25 25.57
CA HIS A 136 12.19 -16.35 26.10
C HIS A 136 10.95 -16.12 25.20
N ALA A 137 10.61 -17.04 24.30
CA ALA A 137 9.38 -16.92 23.51
C ALA A 137 8.13 -17.23 24.36
N GLY A 138 7.14 -16.34 24.30
CA GLY A 138 5.87 -16.43 25.03
C GLY A 138 5.96 -16.19 26.54
N HIS A 139 4.84 -15.82 27.16
CA HIS A 139 4.78 -15.64 28.62
C HIS A 139 4.35 -16.94 29.34
N PRO A 140 4.99 -17.35 30.46
CA PRO A 140 4.70 -18.63 31.13
C PRO A 140 3.26 -18.89 31.56
N THR A 141 2.47 -17.83 31.76
CA THR A 141 1.05 -17.90 32.16
C THR A 141 0.08 -17.38 31.09
N GLY A 142 0.58 -16.83 29.98
CA GLY A 142 -0.26 -16.24 28.94
C GLY A 142 -1.01 -17.31 28.12
N VAL A 143 -2.23 -17.00 27.71
CA VAL A 143 -3.14 -17.93 27.01
C VAL A 143 -3.27 -17.56 25.52
N GLY A 144 -3.26 -18.57 24.65
CA GLY A 144 -3.73 -18.46 23.27
C GLY A 144 -2.75 -17.84 22.28
N HIS A 145 -1.45 -17.83 22.57
CA HIS A 145 -0.46 -17.23 21.68
C HIS A 145 0.47 -18.23 20.99
N VAL A 146 0.73 -17.97 19.69
CA VAL A 146 1.80 -18.61 18.92
C VAL A 146 2.99 -17.65 18.92
N ALA A 147 4.12 -18.02 19.54
CA ALA A 147 5.30 -17.17 19.65
C ALA A 147 6.55 -17.86 19.08
N MET A 148 7.15 -17.32 18.02
CA MET A 148 8.38 -17.89 17.44
C MET A 148 9.45 -16.81 17.28
N GLY A 149 10.67 -17.11 17.75
CA GLY A 149 11.81 -16.18 17.76
C GLY A 149 12.19 -15.72 19.16
N ASP A 150 13.44 -15.26 19.33
CA ASP A 150 13.94 -14.82 20.63
C ASP A 150 13.14 -13.62 21.16
N SER A 151 12.63 -13.76 22.37
CA SER A 151 11.86 -12.77 23.11
C SER A 151 10.54 -12.32 22.43
N ALA A 152 10.01 -13.12 21.49
CA ALA A 152 8.68 -12.90 20.90
C ALA A 152 7.58 -13.05 21.97
N GLY A 153 6.73 -12.04 22.15
CA GLY A 153 5.65 -12.04 23.16
C GLY A 153 6.09 -12.16 24.63
N ALA A 154 7.38 -11.93 24.93
CA ALA A 154 8.00 -12.30 26.22
C ALA A 154 7.43 -11.58 27.46
N LEU A 155 6.91 -10.35 27.32
CA LEU A 155 6.39 -9.53 28.41
C LEU A 155 4.86 -9.29 28.27
N THR A 156 4.17 -10.18 27.55
CA THR A 156 2.70 -10.24 27.52
C THR A 156 2.18 -10.60 28.93
N SER A 157 1.38 -9.72 29.57
CA SER A 157 0.97 -9.89 30.99
C SER A 157 -0.49 -10.29 31.18
N ASN A 158 -1.28 -10.35 30.10
CA ASN A 158 -2.67 -10.77 30.11
C ASN A 158 -2.95 -11.90 29.11
N ASN A 159 -4.01 -12.67 29.40
CA ASN A 159 -4.32 -13.96 28.78
C ASN A 159 -5.00 -13.81 27.40
N LEU A 160 -4.39 -13.00 26.53
CA LEU A 160 -5.01 -12.52 25.28
C LEU A 160 -4.35 -13.20 24.06
N PRO A 161 -5.14 -13.76 23.13
CA PRO A 161 -4.61 -14.54 22.02
C PRO A 161 -3.91 -13.66 20.97
N GLY A 162 -2.91 -14.21 20.29
CA GLY A 162 -2.15 -13.52 19.26
C GLY A 162 -1.09 -14.39 18.57
N VAL A 163 -0.45 -13.86 17.52
CA VAL A 163 0.59 -14.55 16.75
C VAL A 163 1.81 -13.63 16.66
N PHE A 164 2.95 -14.05 17.18
CA PHE A 164 4.17 -13.24 17.29
C PHE A 164 5.36 -14.00 16.68
N LEU A 165 5.80 -13.63 15.48
CA LEU A 165 6.77 -14.39 14.68
C LEU A 165 7.96 -13.52 14.29
N GLY A 166 9.01 -13.50 15.10
CA GLY A 166 10.24 -12.74 14.85
C GLY A 166 10.98 -12.35 16.13
N TYR A 167 12.25 -11.96 16.01
CA TYR A 167 13.02 -11.40 17.12
C TYR A 167 12.28 -10.22 17.75
N GLN A 168 11.94 -10.31 19.04
CA GLN A 168 11.19 -9.30 19.80
C GLN A 168 9.83 -8.87 19.20
N ALA A 169 9.23 -9.67 18.31
CA ALA A 169 7.88 -9.42 17.81
C ALA A 169 6.87 -9.40 18.98
N GLY A 170 6.05 -8.36 19.07
CA GLY A 170 5.05 -8.21 20.15
C GLY A 170 5.59 -8.23 21.58
N LYS A 171 6.87 -7.87 21.79
CA LYS A 171 7.54 -8.05 23.10
C LYS A 171 6.74 -7.52 24.29
N LEU A 172 6.13 -6.33 24.18
CA LEU A 172 5.36 -5.68 25.26
C LEU A 172 3.84 -5.89 25.16
N ASN A 173 3.36 -6.69 24.21
CA ASN A 173 1.96 -6.79 23.83
C ASN A 173 1.03 -7.18 25.00
N ASN A 174 0.14 -6.27 25.41
CA ASN A 174 -0.92 -6.52 26.39
C ASN A 174 -2.32 -6.35 25.76
N GLY A 175 -2.44 -6.54 24.44
CA GLY A 175 -3.69 -6.44 23.68
C GLY A 175 -4.06 -7.73 22.94
N SER A 176 -5.36 -7.91 22.68
CA SER A 176 -5.92 -9.11 22.02
C SER A 176 -5.85 -9.09 20.50
N TYR A 177 -5.86 -10.30 19.92
CA TYR A 177 -6.08 -10.57 18.50
C TYR A 177 -5.08 -9.87 17.57
N ASN A 178 -3.86 -9.69 18.06
CA ASN A 178 -2.76 -9.10 17.30
C ASN A 178 -1.94 -10.18 16.60
N VAL A 179 -1.57 -9.92 15.34
CA VAL A 179 -0.70 -10.76 14.51
C VAL A 179 0.50 -9.92 14.11
N PHE A 180 1.64 -10.17 14.72
CA PHE A 180 2.91 -9.47 14.48
C PHE A 180 3.95 -10.44 13.90
N MET A 181 4.42 -10.17 12.69
CA MET A 181 5.37 -10.99 11.94
C MET A 181 6.55 -10.12 11.48
N GLY A 182 7.77 -10.64 11.61
CA GLY A 182 9.02 -9.92 11.34
C GLY A 182 9.70 -9.39 12.61
N PRO A 183 11.03 -9.18 12.58
CA PRO A 183 11.77 -8.65 13.72
C PRO A 183 11.22 -7.28 14.18
N TRP A 184 11.05 -7.12 15.48
CA TRP A 184 10.52 -5.92 16.14
C TRP A 184 9.12 -5.46 15.71
N SER A 185 8.37 -6.30 14.98
CA SER A 185 6.98 -5.99 14.59
C SER A 185 6.11 -5.84 15.85
N GLY A 186 5.39 -4.72 15.97
CA GLY A 186 4.52 -4.41 17.11
C GLY A 186 5.21 -4.41 18.48
N GLN A 187 6.53 -4.20 18.55
CA GLN A 187 7.30 -4.38 19.79
C GLN A 187 6.78 -3.53 20.96
N ALA A 188 6.43 -2.26 20.70
CA ALA A 188 5.98 -1.32 21.73
C ALA A 188 4.48 -1.41 22.05
N ASN A 189 3.70 -2.30 21.40
CA ASN A 189 2.27 -2.38 21.63
C ASN A 189 2.01 -2.73 23.08
N THR A 190 1.19 -1.94 23.78
CA THR A 190 0.76 -2.22 25.16
C THR A 190 -0.72 -2.55 25.18
N THR A 191 -1.62 -1.69 24.71
CA THR A 191 -3.08 -1.92 24.82
C THR A 191 -3.81 -2.08 23.49
N GLY A 192 -3.16 -1.83 22.35
CA GLY A 192 -3.79 -1.90 21.04
C GLY A 192 -4.25 -3.30 20.66
N ILE A 193 -5.42 -3.43 20.02
CA ILE A 193 -6.08 -4.72 19.68
C ILE A 193 -6.38 -4.88 18.18
N ASN A 194 -6.61 -6.11 17.71
CA ASN A 194 -7.02 -6.44 16.35
C ASN A 194 -6.05 -5.93 15.25
N ASN A 195 -4.75 -5.87 15.53
CA ASN A 195 -3.76 -5.37 14.58
C ASN A 195 -3.05 -6.50 13.81
N LEU A 196 -2.80 -6.30 12.51
CA LEU A 196 -1.99 -7.18 11.66
C LEU A 196 -0.74 -6.43 11.20
N TYR A 197 0.41 -6.66 11.82
CA TYR A 197 1.70 -6.08 11.43
C TYR A 197 2.60 -7.17 10.84
N ALA A 198 3.06 -7.04 9.60
CA ALA A 198 3.94 -8.00 8.94
C ALA A 198 5.09 -7.31 8.19
N GLY A 199 6.30 -7.40 8.73
CA GLY A 199 7.52 -6.80 8.20
C GLY A 199 8.43 -6.34 9.33
N THR A 200 9.73 -6.23 9.06
CA THR A 200 10.70 -5.72 10.03
C THR A 200 10.29 -4.32 10.51
N SER A 201 10.14 -4.17 11.84
CA SER A 201 9.74 -2.93 12.52
C SER A 201 8.41 -2.35 12.03
N SER A 202 7.50 -3.17 11.49
CA SER A 202 6.11 -2.76 11.21
C SER A 202 5.38 -2.45 12.52
N GLY A 203 4.76 -1.27 12.63
CA GLY A 203 4.11 -0.80 13.86
C GLY A 203 5.02 -0.73 15.10
N TYR A 204 6.35 -0.59 14.92
CA TYR A 204 7.36 -0.67 15.98
C TYR A 204 7.02 0.14 17.25
N SER A 205 6.66 1.41 17.07
CA SER A 205 6.36 2.39 18.14
C SER A 205 4.87 2.47 18.48
N SER A 206 3.98 1.69 17.85
CA SER A 206 2.54 1.66 18.18
C SER A 206 2.35 1.16 19.61
N THR A 207 1.64 1.89 20.47
CA THR A 207 1.37 1.51 21.87
C THR A 207 -0.10 1.17 22.13
N SER A 208 -1.05 1.97 21.63
CA SER A 208 -2.49 1.75 21.88
C SER A 208 -3.36 1.68 20.62
N GLY A 209 -2.77 1.88 19.44
CA GLY A 209 -3.48 1.82 18.16
C GLY A 209 -4.14 0.46 17.89
N SER A 210 -5.37 0.47 17.39
CA SER A 210 -6.21 -0.70 17.21
C SER A 210 -6.86 -0.79 15.83
N ASN A 211 -7.12 -2.02 15.37
CA ASN A 211 -7.69 -2.35 14.06
C ASN A 211 -6.84 -1.87 12.87
N ASN A 212 -5.51 -1.92 12.99
CA ASN A 212 -4.57 -1.49 11.94
C ASN A 212 -3.98 -2.67 11.16
N ILE A 213 -3.70 -2.47 9.87
CA ILE A 213 -3.01 -3.43 8.99
C ILE A 213 -1.73 -2.78 8.45
N TYR A 214 -0.56 -3.20 8.93
CA TYR A 214 0.74 -2.66 8.50
C TYR A 214 1.62 -3.76 7.87
N LEU A 215 1.83 -3.73 6.55
CA LEU A 215 2.56 -4.73 5.79
C LEU A 215 3.78 -4.12 5.10
N GLY A 216 5.00 -4.43 5.54
CA GLY A 216 6.25 -3.95 4.95
C GLY A 216 7.28 -3.47 5.97
N TYR A 217 8.52 -3.25 5.50
CA TYR A 217 9.61 -2.68 6.32
C TYR A 217 9.23 -1.27 6.79
N LEU A 218 9.21 -1.05 8.11
CA LEU A 218 8.82 0.21 8.76
C LEU A 218 7.40 0.73 8.39
N ALA A 219 6.50 -0.12 7.91
CA ALA A 219 5.11 0.25 7.69
C ALA A 219 4.44 0.62 9.03
N GLY A 220 3.82 1.79 9.12
CA GLY A 220 3.17 2.27 10.34
C GLY A 220 4.10 2.49 11.55
N ALA A 221 5.43 2.51 11.35
CA ALA A 221 6.39 2.34 12.44
C ALA A 221 6.24 3.35 13.59
N ASP A 222 6.07 4.64 13.29
CA ASP A 222 5.94 5.69 14.32
C ASP A 222 4.49 6.17 14.53
N ASN A 223 3.50 5.40 14.09
CA ASN A 223 2.09 5.69 14.40
C ASN A 223 1.71 5.16 15.80
N LEU A 224 1.98 5.98 16.83
CA LEU A 224 1.84 5.64 18.25
C LEU A 224 0.44 5.13 18.68
N ASN A 225 -0.63 5.83 18.27
CA ASN A 225 -1.99 5.66 18.79
C ASN A 225 -3.08 5.61 17.69
N GLY A 226 -2.69 5.53 16.42
CA GLY A 226 -3.62 5.55 15.29
C GLY A 226 -4.54 4.32 15.27
N ASN A 227 -5.81 4.53 14.90
CA ASN A 227 -6.80 3.46 14.76
C ASN A 227 -7.29 3.33 13.31
N ALA A 228 -7.71 2.12 12.94
CA ALA A 228 -8.35 1.82 11.65
C ALA A 228 -7.52 2.25 10.42
N ASN A 229 -6.19 2.04 10.46
CA ASN A 229 -5.29 2.39 9.37
C ASN A 229 -4.85 1.17 8.55
N VAL A 230 -4.62 1.37 7.25
CA VAL A 230 -3.98 0.41 6.35
C VAL A 230 -2.68 1.02 5.85
N ALA A 231 -1.54 0.37 6.06
CA ALA A 231 -0.24 0.77 5.53
C ALA A 231 0.44 -0.42 4.84
N VAL A 232 0.66 -0.38 3.54
CA VAL A 232 1.23 -1.50 2.76
C VAL A 232 2.37 -0.99 1.88
N GLY A 233 3.61 -1.33 2.22
CA GLY A 233 4.82 -0.94 1.49
C GLY A 233 5.98 -0.56 2.40
N TYR A 234 7.15 -0.37 1.80
CA TYR A 234 8.33 0.16 2.50
C TYR A 234 8.03 1.57 3.01
N ARG A 235 8.07 1.77 4.34
CA ARG A 235 7.77 3.03 5.04
C ARG A 235 6.42 3.65 4.66
N ALA A 236 5.41 2.84 4.35
CA ALA A 236 4.04 3.34 4.23
C ALA A 236 3.54 3.83 5.59
N LEU A 237 2.92 5.01 5.67
CA LEU A 237 2.44 5.64 6.91
C LEU A 237 3.50 5.68 8.02
N ASN A 238 4.72 6.07 7.71
CA ASN A 238 5.83 5.97 8.67
C ASN A 238 5.65 6.92 9.88
N SER A 239 4.95 8.05 9.71
CA SER A 239 4.86 9.15 10.68
C SER A 239 3.46 9.39 11.29
N TYR A 240 3.44 10.22 12.34
CA TYR A 240 2.69 10.09 13.60
C TYR A 240 1.15 10.38 13.62
N SER A 241 0.45 9.69 14.53
CA SER A 241 -0.92 9.90 15.06
C SER A 241 -2.15 9.92 14.13
N GLY A 242 -2.01 9.58 12.85
CA GLY A 242 -3.14 9.44 11.92
C GLY A 242 -4.10 8.28 12.28
N SER A 243 -5.40 8.50 12.09
CA SER A 243 -6.46 7.46 12.15
C SER A 243 -7.35 7.48 10.92
N ASN A 244 -7.90 6.33 10.54
CA ASN A 244 -8.72 6.10 9.34
C ASN A 244 -7.96 6.37 8.03
N VAL A 245 -6.67 6.05 7.98
CA VAL A 245 -5.77 6.34 6.85
C VAL A 245 -5.52 5.09 6.00
N THR A 246 -5.53 5.23 4.68
CA THR A 246 -5.06 4.19 3.75
C THR A 246 -3.77 4.67 3.06
N ALA A 247 -2.68 3.93 3.19
CA ALA A 247 -1.37 4.21 2.61
C ALA A 247 -0.82 2.94 1.92
N VAL A 248 -0.80 2.88 0.59
CA VAL A 248 -0.37 1.70 -0.16
C VAL A 248 0.67 2.10 -1.20
N GLY A 249 1.92 1.70 -1.00
CA GLY A 249 3.03 1.98 -1.89
C GLY A 249 4.34 2.29 -1.13
N PHE A 250 5.44 2.37 -1.88
CA PHE A 250 6.74 2.78 -1.34
C PHE A 250 6.66 4.25 -0.89
N ARG A 251 6.88 4.51 0.42
CA ARG A 251 6.84 5.84 1.06
C ARG A 251 5.53 6.62 0.83
N ALA A 252 4.41 5.92 0.64
CA ALA A 252 3.10 6.56 0.70
C ALA A 252 2.88 7.08 2.13
N LEU A 253 2.60 8.37 2.31
CA LEU A 253 2.43 9.01 3.64
C LEU A 253 3.63 8.86 4.61
N ASP A 254 4.88 8.91 4.11
CA ASP A 254 6.11 8.76 4.93
C ASP A 254 6.24 9.85 6.03
N SER A 255 5.81 11.11 5.78
CA SER A 255 5.97 12.22 6.75
C SER A 255 4.68 12.99 7.11
N LEU A 256 3.61 12.25 7.45
CA LEU A 256 2.42 12.82 8.10
C LEU A 256 2.72 13.36 9.51
N THR A 257 2.31 14.58 9.84
CA THR A 257 2.53 15.17 11.18
C THR A 257 1.24 15.33 11.98
N ILE A 258 0.18 15.89 11.36
CA ILE A 258 -1.15 16.07 11.95
C ILE A 258 -2.22 15.96 10.86
N GLY A 259 -2.83 14.80 10.65
CA GLY A 259 -3.93 14.67 9.68
C GLY A 259 -4.65 13.34 9.79
N THR A 260 -5.94 13.30 9.41
CA THR A 260 -6.76 12.09 9.45
C THR A 260 -7.38 11.81 8.08
N ARG A 261 -7.91 10.59 7.90
CA ARG A 261 -8.79 10.25 6.75
C ARG A 261 -8.16 10.45 5.38
N ALA A 262 -6.83 10.32 5.26
CA ALA A 262 -6.12 10.41 4.00
C ALA A 262 -6.12 9.05 3.27
N THR A 263 -6.20 9.08 1.94
CA THR A 263 -5.99 7.92 1.07
C THR A 263 -4.80 8.21 0.17
N ALA A 264 -3.74 7.41 0.24
CA ALA A 264 -2.51 7.54 -0.54
C ALA A 264 -2.18 6.18 -1.17
N VAL A 265 -2.31 6.03 -2.49
CA VAL A 265 -2.08 4.75 -3.20
C VAL A 265 -1.14 4.95 -4.38
N GLY A 266 0.14 4.65 -4.18
CA GLY A 266 1.18 4.71 -5.21
C GLY A 266 2.57 5.00 -4.65
N PHE A 267 3.57 5.03 -5.53
CA PHE A 267 4.95 5.37 -5.17
C PHE A 267 5.03 6.85 -4.77
N GLN A 268 5.43 7.12 -3.53
CA GLN A 268 5.52 8.47 -2.93
C GLN A 268 4.20 9.28 -2.99
N ALA A 269 3.03 8.63 -3.09
CA ALA A 269 1.75 9.32 -3.00
C ALA A 269 1.62 10.01 -1.63
N LEU A 270 1.28 11.31 -1.62
CA LEU A 270 1.08 12.10 -0.40
C LEU A 270 2.30 12.12 0.57
N MET A 271 3.53 11.89 0.07
CA MET A 271 4.71 11.59 0.89
C MET A 271 4.98 12.63 1.99
N GLN A 272 4.88 13.92 1.69
CA GLN A 272 5.14 15.06 2.57
C GLN A 272 3.86 15.86 2.89
N ASN A 273 2.82 15.17 3.36
CA ASN A 273 1.62 15.85 3.88
C ASN A 273 1.78 16.22 5.37
N THR A 274 2.25 17.42 5.72
CA THR A 274 2.48 17.71 7.16
C THR A 274 1.20 17.90 7.98
N SER A 275 0.22 18.68 7.52
CA SER A 275 -0.97 19.01 8.33
C SER A 275 -2.34 18.94 7.62
N GLY A 276 -2.43 18.34 6.44
CA GLY A 276 -3.67 18.29 5.64
C GLY A 276 -4.60 17.13 5.99
N ASP A 277 -5.90 17.40 6.18
CA ASP A 277 -6.96 16.41 6.44
C ASP A 277 -7.69 15.99 5.14
N ARG A 278 -8.18 14.74 5.08
CA ARG A 278 -9.08 14.24 4.02
C ARG A 278 -8.58 14.43 2.57
N ASN A 279 -7.28 14.28 2.36
CA ASN A 279 -6.71 14.29 1.01
C ASN A 279 -6.70 12.87 0.40
N THR A 280 -7.05 12.78 -0.89
CA THR A 280 -6.95 11.55 -1.68
C THR A 280 -5.86 11.73 -2.73
N ALA A 281 -4.82 10.90 -2.71
CA ALA A 281 -3.81 10.79 -3.76
C ALA A 281 -3.70 9.34 -4.25
N ILE A 282 -3.81 9.13 -5.56
CA ILE A 282 -3.62 7.83 -6.19
C ILE A 282 -2.69 8.03 -7.39
N GLY A 283 -1.68 7.18 -7.56
CA GLY A 283 -0.68 7.26 -8.62
C GLY A 283 0.74 7.64 -8.15
N TYR A 284 1.63 7.87 -9.12
CA TYR A 284 3.06 8.14 -8.85
C TYR A 284 3.26 9.61 -8.48
N ARG A 285 3.79 9.88 -7.27
CA ARG A 285 4.05 11.23 -6.74
C ARG A 285 2.85 12.19 -6.80
N SER A 286 1.62 11.66 -6.80
CA SER A 286 0.43 12.50 -6.67
C SER A 286 0.36 13.11 -5.26
N LEU A 287 0.15 14.43 -5.20
CA LEU A 287 0.14 15.24 -3.98
C LEU A 287 1.42 15.11 -3.10
N ASP A 288 2.59 14.82 -3.70
CA ASP A 288 3.85 14.48 -3.00
C ASP A 288 4.22 15.48 -1.89
N SER A 289 4.09 16.79 -2.13
CA SER A 289 4.39 17.84 -1.16
C SER A 289 3.15 18.69 -0.85
N ASN A 290 2.37 18.26 0.15
CA ASN A 290 1.13 18.90 0.58
C ASN A 290 1.23 19.47 2.00
N LYS A 291 1.79 20.66 2.19
CA LYS A 291 2.16 21.10 3.55
C LYS A 291 0.94 21.29 4.48
N ILE A 292 -0.12 21.96 4.01
CA ILE A 292 -1.28 22.38 4.84
C ILE A 292 -2.64 22.05 4.19
N GLY A 293 -2.67 21.88 2.86
CA GLY A 293 -3.90 21.73 2.09
C GLY A 293 -4.79 20.57 2.55
N SER A 294 -6.09 20.80 2.66
CA SER A 294 -7.08 19.77 3.02
C SER A 294 -8.14 19.58 1.92
N TYR A 295 -8.84 18.44 1.93
CA TYR A 295 -9.91 18.13 0.97
C TYR A 295 -9.46 18.12 -0.51
N ASN A 296 -8.20 17.84 -0.79
CA ASN A 296 -7.71 17.73 -2.17
C ASN A 296 -7.85 16.31 -2.72
N THR A 297 -8.18 16.19 -4.00
CA THR A 297 -8.23 14.91 -4.73
C THR A 297 -7.24 14.94 -5.88
N ALA A 298 -6.29 14.00 -5.90
CA ALA A 298 -5.21 13.89 -6.88
C ALA A 298 -5.17 12.46 -7.44
N LEU A 299 -5.42 12.27 -8.72
CA LEU A 299 -5.46 10.94 -9.35
C LEU A 299 -4.60 10.93 -10.62
N GLY A 300 -3.43 10.29 -10.56
CA GLY A 300 -2.56 10.04 -11.70
C GLY A 300 -1.09 10.32 -11.42
N TYR A 301 -0.34 10.72 -12.45
CA TYR A 301 1.11 10.92 -12.38
C TYR A 301 1.43 12.40 -12.10
N GLY A 302 2.16 12.69 -11.02
CA GLY A 302 2.65 14.04 -10.72
C GLY A 302 1.58 15.12 -10.46
N THR A 303 0.31 14.75 -10.33
CA THR A 303 -0.81 15.69 -10.12
C THR A 303 -0.72 16.34 -8.73
N LEU A 304 -0.91 17.66 -8.64
CA LEU A 304 -0.83 18.44 -7.39
C LEU A 304 0.51 18.27 -6.63
N PHE A 305 1.61 18.03 -7.37
CA PHE A 305 2.93 17.67 -6.82
C PHE A 305 3.42 18.58 -5.67
N ARG A 306 3.26 19.91 -5.81
CA ARG A 306 3.45 20.88 -4.72
C ARG A 306 2.15 21.64 -4.50
N ASN A 307 1.46 21.32 -3.41
CA ASN A 307 0.21 21.97 -3.04
C ASN A 307 0.28 22.52 -1.61
N ARG A 308 -0.17 23.76 -1.41
CA ARG A 308 -0.32 24.34 -0.06
C ARG A 308 -1.76 24.69 0.31
N SER A 309 -2.70 24.42 -0.61
CA SER A 309 -4.06 24.95 -0.62
C SER A 309 -5.14 23.86 -0.54
N SER A 310 -6.40 24.23 -0.37
CA SER A 310 -7.50 23.30 -0.09
C SER A 310 -8.54 23.19 -1.22
N PHE A 311 -9.31 22.10 -1.19
CA PHE A 311 -10.45 21.82 -2.08
C PHE A 311 -10.13 21.68 -3.58
N ASN A 312 -8.88 21.39 -3.95
CA ASN A 312 -8.52 21.20 -5.37
C ASN A 312 -8.72 19.75 -5.82
N THR A 313 -9.30 19.56 -7.00
CA THR A 313 -9.42 18.25 -7.68
C THR A 313 -8.55 18.26 -8.93
N ALA A 314 -7.61 17.33 -9.03
CA ALA A 314 -6.69 17.16 -10.15
C ALA A 314 -6.65 15.69 -10.60
N VAL A 315 -6.93 15.43 -11.88
CA VAL A 315 -6.98 14.05 -12.44
C VAL A 315 -6.21 14.00 -13.76
N GLY A 316 -5.25 13.08 -13.87
CA GLY A 316 -4.50 12.76 -15.09
C GLY A 316 -2.99 12.89 -14.94
N GLU A 317 -2.30 13.62 -15.83
CA GLU A 317 -0.83 13.71 -15.84
C GLU A 317 -0.33 15.14 -15.67
N ASN A 318 0.57 15.36 -14.70
CA ASN A 318 1.26 16.62 -14.45
C ASN A 318 0.31 17.84 -14.40
N THR A 319 -0.87 17.67 -13.80
CA THR A 319 -1.85 18.74 -13.61
C THR A 319 -1.69 19.42 -12.24
N MET A 320 -1.82 20.74 -12.19
CA MET A 320 -1.65 21.57 -10.98
C MET A 320 -0.30 21.36 -10.25
N VAL A 321 0.81 21.29 -10.99
CA VAL A 321 2.12 20.86 -10.43
C VAL A 321 2.59 21.77 -9.29
N ASN A 322 2.35 23.09 -9.37
CA ASN A 322 2.76 24.07 -8.37
C ASN A 322 1.59 24.99 -7.97
N ASN A 323 0.88 24.65 -6.90
CA ASN A 323 -0.26 25.41 -6.39
C ASN A 323 -0.01 25.92 -4.97
N THR A 324 0.10 27.24 -4.80
CA THR A 324 0.46 27.85 -3.50
C THR A 324 -0.79 28.13 -2.66
N ASP A 325 -1.63 29.08 -3.06
CA ASP A 325 -2.82 29.50 -2.29
C ASP A 325 -4.12 29.51 -3.14
N GLY A 326 -4.11 28.83 -4.29
CA GLY A 326 -5.27 28.63 -5.18
C GLY A 326 -6.22 27.54 -4.67
N GLU A 327 -7.48 27.87 -4.42
CA GLU A 327 -8.48 26.99 -3.79
C GLU A 327 -9.61 26.61 -4.74
N ALA A 328 -10.25 25.47 -4.49
CA ALA A 328 -11.49 25.06 -5.17
C ALA A 328 -11.40 24.93 -6.70
N ASN A 329 -10.22 24.60 -7.25
CA ASN A 329 -10.05 24.35 -8.68
C ASN A 329 -10.34 22.88 -9.04
N THR A 330 -10.91 22.62 -10.22
CA THR A 330 -11.20 21.25 -10.73
C THR A 330 -10.57 21.06 -12.10
N ILE A 331 -9.47 20.30 -12.18
CA ILE A 331 -8.63 20.13 -13.37
C ILE A 331 -8.58 18.65 -13.76
N VAL A 332 -8.98 18.32 -14.98
CA VAL A 332 -9.02 16.93 -15.50
C VAL A 332 -8.34 16.88 -16.87
N GLY A 333 -7.34 16.03 -17.03
CA GLY A 333 -6.59 15.82 -18.27
C GLY A 333 -5.08 15.85 -18.07
N ALA A 334 -4.33 16.53 -18.93
CA ALA A 334 -2.86 16.54 -18.85
C ALA A 334 -2.27 17.94 -18.97
N GLU A 335 -1.11 18.14 -18.35
CA GLU A 335 -0.24 19.32 -18.52
C GLU A 335 -0.93 20.68 -18.31
N SER A 336 -1.99 20.69 -17.50
CA SER A 336 -2.81 21.88 -17.23
C SER A 336 -2.51 22.43 -15.85
N PHE A 337 -2.32 23.75 -15.71
CA PHE A 337 -1.72 24.38 -14.51
C PHE A 337 -0.35 23.78 -14.14
N ILE A 338 0.65 23.89 -15.03
CA ILE A 338 2.04 23.49 -14.70
C ILE A 338 2.77 24.59 -13.92
N ASP A 339 2.58 25.84 -14.34
CA ASP A 339 3.21 27.01 -13.72
C ASP A 339 2.61 27.35 -12.35
N LEU A 340 3.23 28.33 -11.68
CA LEU A 340 2.94 28.68 -10.30
C LEU A 340 1.59 29.39 -10.16
N ASN A 341 0.54 28.62 -9.86
CA ASN A 341 -0.71 29.21 -9.37
C ASN A 341 -0.49 29.74 -7.95
N THR A 342 -0.44 31.07 -7.83
CA THR A 342 -0.26 31.75 -6.54
C THR A 342 -1.59 31.90 -5.83
N THR A 343 -2.61 32.46 -6.49
CA THR A 343 -3.90 32.80 -5.84
C THR A 343 -5.16 32.41 -6.62
N GLY A 344 -5.05 31.85 -7.83
CA GLY A 344 -6.19 31.55 -8.70
C GLY A 344 -7.15 30.51 -8.14
N ARG A 345 -8.44 30.85 -8.04
CA ARG A 345 -9.49 30.05 -7.38
C ARG A 345 -10.68 29.76 -8.29
N TRP A 346 -11.43 28.70 -7.96
CA TRP A 346 -12.69 28.34 -8.63
C TRP A 346 -12.56 28.15 -10.15
N ASN A 347 -11.39 27.76 -10.65
CA ASN A 347 -11.19 27.46 -12.05
C ASN A 347 -11.56 26.00 -12.36
N THR A 348 -12.26 25.77 -13.46
CA THR A 348 -12.60 24.43 -13.96
C THR A 348 -11.89 24.18 -15.28
N SER A 349 -11.17 23.07 -15.42
CA SER A 349 -10.49 22.67 -16.65
C SER A 349 -10.77 21.21 -16.99
N VAL A 350 -11.15 20.93 -18.24
CA VAL A 350 -11.22 19.56 -18.77
C VAL A 350 -10.53 19.47 -20.13
N GLY A 351 -9.31 18.92 -20.15
CA GLY A 351 -8.54 18.68 -21.36
C GLY A 351 -7.03 18.81 -21.15
N VAL A 352 -6.30 19.15 -22.22
CA VAL A 352 -4.82 19.06 -22.23
C VAL A 352 -4.20 20.43 -22.53
N ASN A 353 -3.17 20.80 -21.76
CA ASN A 353 -2.49 22.09 -21.82
C ASN A 353 -3.42 23.31 -21.67
N ASN A 354 -4.49 23.20 -20.87
CA ASN A 354 -5.35 24.34 -20.53
C ASN A 354 -4.77 25.09 -19.33
N PHE A 355 -4.85 26.43 -19.29
CA PHE A 355 -4.29 27.25 -18.20
C PHE A 355 -2.82 26.93 -17.89
N PHE A 356 -2.00 26.80 -18.94
CA PHE A 356 -0.58 26.46 -18.80
C PHE A 356 0.16 27.53 -17.98
N ASP A 357 -0.07 28.81 -18.30
CA ASP A 357 0.58 29.99 -17.69
C ASP A 357 -0.21 30.62 -16.50
N ASN A 358 -1.22 29.95 -15.91
CA ASN A 358 -2.14 30.62 -14.98
C ASN A 358 -1.60 30.85 -13.57
N THR A 359 -1.43 32.13 -13.19
CA THR A 359 -0.81 32.54 -11.93
C THR A 359 -1.79 33.10 -10.88
N THR A 360 -2.81 33.86 -11.28
CA THR A 360 -3.81 34.47 -10.36
C THR A 360 -5.26 34.45 -10.89
N GLY A 361 -5.47 34.13 -12.17
CA GLY A 361 -6.79 34.08 -12.79
C GLY A 361 -7.77 33.19 -12.02
N SER A 362 -8.99 33.69 -11.81
CA SER A 362 -10.03 33.03 -11.00
C SER A 362 -11.39 32.97 -11.70
N TYR A 363 -12.23 32.01 -11.30
CA TYR A 363 -13.57 31.77 -11.86
C TYR A 363 -13.58 31.47 -13.37
N ASN A 364 -12.50 30.94 -13.92
CA ASN A 364 -12.44 30.60 -15.33
C ASN A 364 -12.87 29.14 -15.59
N THR A 365 -13.50 28.88 -16.73
CA THR A 365 -13.79 27.52 -17.22
C THR A 365 -13.05 27.30 -18.55
N ALA A 366 -12.25 26.25 -18.69
CA ALA A 366 -11.61 25.85 -19.95
C ALA A 366 -11.96 24.39 -20.28
N THR A 367 -12.31 24.09 -21.52
CA THR A 367 -12.51 22.71 -21.95
C THR A 367 -11.97 22.50 -23.36
N GLY A 368 -11.29 21.36 -23.61
CA GLY A 368 -10.62 21.09 -24.90
C GLY A 368 -9.09 21.13 -24.82
N PHE A 369 -8.42 21.40 -25.94
CA PHE A 369 -6.94 21.39 -26.05
C PHE A 369 -6.41 22.82 -26.17
N GLN A 370 -5.47 23.20 -25.29
CA GLN A 370 -4.88 24.55 -25.25
C GLN A 370 -5.92 25.69 -25.19
N SER A 371 -7.03 25.43 -24.49
CA SER A 371 -8.04 26.43 -24.17
C SER A 371 -7.58 27.27 -22.97
N LEU A 372 -7.61 28.60 -23.10
CA LEU A 372 -7.04 29.54 -22.10
C LEU A 372 -5.58 29.20 -21.74
N PHE A 373 -4.77 28.77 -22.71
CA PHE A 373 -3.37 28.34 -22.51
C PHE A 373 -2.54 29.40 -21.76
N ALA A 374 -2.53 30.65 -22.26
CA ALA A 374 -1.69 31.74 -21.78
C ALA A 374 -2.33 32.63 -20.69
N ASN A 375 -3.44 32.18 -20.06
CA ASN A 375 -4.21 33.00 -19.12
C ASN A 375 -3.49 33.18 -17.79
N THR A 376 -2.75 34.29 -17.64
CA THR A 376 -1.99 34.60 -16.42
C THR A 376 -2.89 35.12 -15.30
N THR A 377 -3.67 36.17 -15.54
CA THR A 377 -4.45 36.89 -14.51
C THR A 377 -5.93 37.10 -14.87
N GLY A 378 -6.31 36.85 -16.12
CA GLY A 378 -7.70 36.96 -16.59
C GLY A 378 -8.67 36.13 -15.75
N SER A 379 -9.85 36.69 -15.45
CA SER A 379 -10.85 36.09 -14.56
C SER A 379 -12.25 36.09 -15.17
N TYR A 380 -13.12 35.18 -14.70
CA TYR A 380 -14.50 35.00 -15.19
C TYR A 380 -14.60 34.66 -16.69
N ASN A 381 -13.57 34.04 -17.29
CA ASN A 381 -13.60 33.61 -18.69
C ASN A 381 -14.16 32.19 -18.84
N THR A 382 -15.01 31.94 -19.83
CA THR A 382 -15.50 30.59 -20.19
C THR A 382 -15.04 30.25 -21.59
N ALA A 383 -14.14 29.29 -21.76
CA ALA A 383 -13.60 28.84 -23.03
C ALA A 383 -13.86 27.34 -23.24
N SER A 384 -14.28 26.95 -24.45
CA SER A 384 -14.58 25.56 -24.79
C SER A 384 -14.29 25.26 -26.25
N GLY A 385 -13.24 24.48 -26.52
CA GLY A 385 -12.77 24.20 -27.86
C GLY A 385 -11.28 23.87 -27.89
N ILE A 386 -10.79 23.60 -29.09
CA ILE A 386 -9.35 23.51 -29.36
C ILE A 386 -8.86 24.94 -29.64
N PHE A 387 -7.82 25.41 -28.94
CA PHE A 387 -7.26 26.76 -29.03
C PHE A 387 -8.24 27.91 -28.68
N SER A 388 -9.35 27.64 -27.97
CA SER A 388 -10.28 28.69 -27.57
C SER A 388 -9.66 29.62 -26.51
N SER A 389 -9.60 30.92 -26.80
CA SER A 389 -8.92 31.95 -25.99
C SER A 389 -7.44 31.62 -25.66
N MET A 390 -6.73 30.92 -26.56
CA MET A 390 -5.37 30.42 -26.33
C MET A 390 -4.39 31.47 -25.77
N ASP A 391 -4.30 32.64 -26.38
CA ASP A 391 -3.34 33.72 -26.03
C ASP A 391 -3.88 34.72 -24.99
N ASN A 392 -5.09 34.53 -24.45
CA ASN A 392 -5.67 35.47 -23.48
C ASN A 392 -4.84 35.49 -22.22
N GLN A 393 -4.23 36.62 -21.85
CA GLN A 393 -3.36 36.76 -20.67
C GLN A 393 -4.11 37.41 -19.50
N THR A 394 -4.69 38.59 -19.72
CA THR A 394 -5.29 39.43 -18.66
C THR A 394 -6.77 39.72 -18.88
N GLY A 395 -7.30 39.40 -20.07
CA GLY A 395 -8.69 39.64 -20.43
C GLY A 395 -9.66 38.88 -19.52
N SER A 396 -10.76 39.53 -19.15
CA SER A 396 -11.74 39.01 -18.18
C SER A 396 -13.17 39.06 -18.72
N PHE A 397 -14.07 38.25 -18.15
CA PHE A 397 -15.49 38.16 -18.56
C PHE A 397 -15.70 37.76 -20.03
N ASN A 398 -14.77 37.00 -20.64
CA ASN A 398 -14.91 36.55 -22.01
C ASN A 398 -15.58 35.17 -22.11
N VAL A 399 -16.39 34.94 -23.15
CA VAL A 399 -16.97 33.64 -23.50
C VAL A 399 -16.44 33.22 -24.87
N ALA A 400 -15.83 32.05 -24.98
CA ALA A 400 -15.31 31.47 -26.21
C ALA A 400 -15.79 30.02 -26.37
N TYR A 401 -16.34 29.66 -27.52
CA TYR A 401 -16.85 28.32 -27.79
C TYR A 401 -16.60 27.94 -29.26
N GLY A 402 -15.79 26.92 -29.50
CA GLY A 402 -15.38 26.46 -30.84
C GLY A 402 -13.86 26.45 -31.05
N TYR A 403 -13.43 25.79 -32.12
CA TYR A 403 -12.02 25.74 -32.52
C TYR A 403 -11.49 27.15 -32.87
N ASP A 404 -10.33 27.55 -32.36
CA ASP A 404 -9.72 28.89 -32.53
C ASP A 404 -10.64 30.09 -32.10
N ALA A 405 -11.71 29.86 -31.33
CA ALA A 405 -12.60 30.95 -30.89
C ALA A 405 -11.87 31.88 -29.90
N LEU A 406 -11.83 33.18 -30.20
CA LEU A 406 -11.13 34.23 -29.43
C LEU A 406 -9.62 33.97 -29.24
N ALA A 407 -9.01 33.07 -30.04
CA ALA A 407 -7.71 32.47 -29.71
C ALA A 407 -6.55 33.45 -29.49
N ARG A 408 -6.62 34.65 -30.06
CA ARG A 408 -5.55 35.66 -30.06
C ARG A 408 -5.88 36.95 -29.32
N ASN A 409 -6.94 36.94 -28.51
CA ASN A 409 -7.15 38.01 -27.52
C ASN A 409 -5.99 37.99 -26.51
N ILE A 410 -5.54 39.15 -26.02
CA ILE A 410 -4.45 39.22 -25.01
C ILE A 410 -4.95 39.86 -23.69
N GLY A 411 -5.72 40.94 -23.77
CA GLY A 411 -6.24 41.68 -22.61
C GLY A 411 -7.68 42.19 -22.75
N GLY A 412 -8.32 41.92 -23.90
CA GLY A 412 -9.69 42.30 -24.19
C GLY A 412 -10.68 41.63 -23.24
N SER A 413 -11.72 42.35 -22.84
CA SER A 413 -12.67 41.90 -21.82
C SER A 413 -14.13 42.03 -22.28
N ASN A 414 -15.03 41.27 -21.66
CA ASN A 414 -16.47 41.26 -21.97
C ASN A 414 -16.80 40.85 -23.43
N ASN A 415 -15.98 39.99 -24.05
CA ASN A 415 -16.25 39.49 -25.40
C ASN A 415 -17.02 38.16 -25.37
N VAL A 416 -17.83 37.89 -26.40
CA VAL A 416 -18.50 36.60 -26.64
C VAL A 416 -18.12 36.12 -28.05
N ALA A 417 -17.65 34.88 -28.19
CA ALA A 417 -17.12 34.30 -29.43
C ALA A 417 -17.56 32.83 -29.55
N VAL A 418 -18.64 32.53 -30.29
CA VAL A 418 -19.26 31.19 -30.34
C VAL A 418 -19.25 30.65 -31.77
N GLY A 419 -18.12 30.11 -32.19
CA GLY A 419 -17.97 29.34 -33.43
C GLY A 419 -16.51 29.18 -33.85
N VAL A 420 -16.26 28.32 -34.83
CA VAL A 420 -14.91 28.05 -35.35
C VAL A 420 -14.30 29.34 -35.92
N ARG A 421 -13.18 29.81 -35.35
CA ARG A 421 -12.47 31.08 -35.66
C ARG A 421 -13.28 32.36 -35.45
N SER A 422 -14.27 32.32 -34.56
CA SER A 422 -14.95 33.52 -34.07
C SER A 422 -13.98 34.41 -33.28
N GLN A 423 -13.81 35.68 -33.64
CA GLN A 423 -12.89 36.67 -33.03
C GLN A 423 -11.41 36.25 -32.98
N PHE A 424 -10.90 35.62 -34.04
CA PHE A 424 -9.48 35.25 -34.18
C PHE A 424 -8.55 36.46 -34.52
N VAL A 425 -8.66 37.54 -33.73
CA VAL A 425 -8.02 38.86 -34.01
C VAL A 425 -6.50 38.83 -33.82
N HIS A 426 -5.74 39.40 -34.76
CA HIS A 426 -4.27 39.38 -34.65
C HIS A 426 -3.72 40.42 -33.64
N ASN A 427 -3.34 39.94 -32.44
CA ASN A 427 -2.24 40.47 -31.63
C ASN A 427 -2.40 41.94 -31.13
N ARG A 428 -3.52 42.25 -30.45
CA ARG A 428 -3.79 43.59 -29.84
C ARG A 428 -4.33 43.47 -28.39
N PRO A 429 -3.95 44.34 -27.43
CA PRO A 429 -4.31 44.14 -26.02
C PRO A 429 -5.73 44.53 -25.58
N PHE A 430 -6.56 45.13 -26.44
CA PHE A 430 -7.70 45.97 -25.95
C PHE A 430 -9.09 45.73 -26.55
N SER A 431 -9.29 44.84 -27.53
CA SER A 431 -10.62 44.67 -28.15
C SER A 431 -11.63 44.11 -27.14
N SER A 432 -12.65 44.89 -26.78
CA SER A 432 -13.55 44.61 -25.65
C SER A 432 -15.01 44.87 -25.99
N TYR A 433 -15.92 44.22 -25.26
CA TYR A 433 -17.39 44.35 -25.40
C TYR A 433 -17.95 43.84 -26.75
N ASN A 434 -17.28 42.90 -27.43
CA ASN A 434 -17.71 42.41 -28.74
C ASN A 434 -18.46 41.07 -28.64
N VAL A 435 -19.62 40.95 -29.26
CA VAL A 435 -20.35 39.68 -29.44
C VAL A 435 -20.10 39.12 -30.83
N SER A 436 -19.87 37.81 -30.94
CA SER A 436 -19.57 37.11 -32.18
C SER A 436 -20.00 35.66 -32.06
N ILE A 437 -20.75 35.17 -33.04
CA ILE A 437 -21.30 33.81 -33.10
C ILE A 437 -21.18 33.34 -34.55
N GLY A 438 -20.98 32.04 -34.76
CA GLY A 438 -20.80 31.41 -36.07
C GLY A 438 -19.36 31.29 -36.58
N ASN A 439 -19.20 30.74 -37.78
CA ASN A 439 -17.90 30.34 -38.31
C ASN A 439 -17.19 31.51 -39.04
N TYR A 440 -15.97 31.82 -38.60
CA TYR A 440 -15.13 32.96 -39.03
C TYR A 440 -15.72 34.34 -38.72
N SER A 441 -16.50 34.47 -37.63
CA SER A 441 -17.12 35.74 -37.25
C SER A 441 -16.14 36.72 -36.61
N LEU A 442 -15.97 37.93 -37.16
CA LEU A 442 -14.95 38.92 -36.74
C LEU A 442 -13.47 38.42 -36.76
N GLU A 443 -13.08 37.55 -37.70
CA GLU A 443 -11.69 37.04 -37.79
C GLU A 443 -10.62 38.13 -38.01
N ASN A 444 -10.95 39.23 -38.71
CA ASN A 444 -9.97 40.26 -39.13
C ASN A 444 -10.33 41.70 -38.70
N ASP A 445 -11.22 41.90 -37.71
CA ASP A 445 -11.43 43.24 -37.15
C ASP A 445 -10.19 43.70 -36.36
N THR A 446 -9.73 44.93 -36.60
CA THR A 446 -8.51 45.49 -35.99
C THR A 446 -8.77 46.74 -35.13
N THR A 447 -10.02 47.20 -35.04
CA THR A 447 -10.43 48.45 -34.37
C THR A 447 -11.61 48.30 -33.41
N GLY A 448 -12.21 47.11 -33.34
CA GLY A 448 -13.47 46.83 -32.65
C GLY A 448 -13.55 47.01 -31.14
N TYR A 449 -14.50 47.86 -30.74
CA TYR A 449 -15.19 47.82 -29.45
C TYR A 449 -16.70 47.84 -29.72
N TYR A 450 -17.51 47.12 -28.92
CA TYR A 450 -18.98 47.09 -29.02
C TYR A 450 -19.57 46.47 -30.31
N ASN A 451 -18.82 45.62 -31.04
CA ASN A 451 -19.35 44.92 -32.22
C ASN A 451 -20.34 43.80 -31.89
N VAL A 452 -21.20 43.42 -32.86
CA VAL A 452 -22.06 42.23 -32.81
C VAL A 452 -22.00 41.43 -34.12
N ALA A 453 -21.74 40.11 -34.07
CA ALA A 453 -21.67 39.22 -35.23
C ALA A 453 -22.34 37.85 -35.00
N LEU A 454 -22.99 37.23 -36.01
CA LEU A 454 -23.92 36.10 -35.76
C LEU A 454 -24.20 35.09 -36.93
N GLY A 455 -23.22 34.33 -37.42
CA GLY A 455 -23.42 33.33 -38.50
C GLY A 455 -22.15 32.87 -39.26
N THR A 456 -22.28 32.17 -40.39
CA THR A 456 -21.15 31.57 -41.17
C THR A 456 -20.56 32.48 -42.26
N SER A 457 -19.22 32.68 -42.38
CA SER A 457 -18.54 33.67 -43.28
C SER A 457 -18.72 35.16 -42.90
N THR A 458 -18.16 35.62 -41.78
CA THR A 458 -18.78 36.71 -41.01
C THR A 458 -17.83 37.67 -40.24
N LEU A 459 -16.72 38.16 -40.79
CA LEU A 459 -16.85 39.06 -41.94
C LEU A 459 -15.55 39.34 -42.69
N ARG A 460 -15.63 39.38 -44.02
CA ARG A 460 -14.57 38.88 -44.88
C ARG A 460 -14.20 39.92 -45.95
N LEU A 461 -12.92 40.32 -45.99
CA LEU A 461 -12.33 41.30 -46.94
C LEU A 461 -12.73 42.79 -46.76
N SER A 462 -13.45 43.17 -45.69
CA SER A 462 -13.76 44.57 -45.36
C SER A 462 -12.53 45.49 -45.34
N ARG A 463 -12.59 46.66 -46.01
CA ARG A 463 -11.53 47.69 -45.97
C ARG A 463 -12.14 49.10 -45.85
N SER A 464 -11.92 49.71 -44.68
CA SER A 464 -12.51 50.96 -44.14
C SER A 464 -13.93 50.79 -43.58
N THR A 465 -14.03 50.75 -42.25
CA THR A 465 -15.24 50.46 -41.47
C THR A 465 -15.45 51.48 -40.35
N ILE A 466 -16.69 51.89 -40.11
CA ILE A 466 -17.13 52.56 -38.88
C ILE A 466 -18.55 52.01 -38.56
N GLY A 467 -18.97 51.78 -37.30
CA GLY A 467 -20.41 51.66 -36.96
C GLY A 467 -21.02 50.31 -36.49
N ASN A 468 -20.40 49.15 -36.74
CA ASN A 468 -20.77 47.79 -36.25
C ASN A 468 -21.89 46.97 -36.98
N THR A 469 -21.93 45.66 -36.66
CA THR A 469 -23.14 44.80 -36.53
C THR A 469 -23.74 44.05 -37.73
N ALA A 470 -23.62 42.71 -37.72
CA ALA A 470 -24.44 41.76 -38.53
C ALA A 470 -24.48 40.30 -37.99
N VAL A 471 -24.48 39.17 -38.73
CA VAL A 471 -23.62 38.76 -39.87
C VAL A 471 -23.93 37.26 -40.22
N GLY A 472 -24.26 36.72 -41.43
CA GLY A 472 -24.52 35.23 -41.60
C GLY A 472 -24.74 34.51 -42.99
N THR A 473 -24.13 33.32 -43.15
CA THR A 473 -24.00 32.44 -44.38
C THR A 473 -23.18 33.05 -45.53
N ASN A 474 -22.48 34.11 -45.18
CA ASN A 474 -22.15 35.24 -45.99
C ASN A 474 -22.11 36.45 -45.06
N ALA A 475 -21.32 37.43 -45.46
CA ALA A 475 -21.47 38.81 -45.09
C ALA A 475 -20.39 39.62 -45.83
N MET A 476 -20.59 40.94 -46.01
CA MET A 476 -19.76 42.06 -46.55
C MET A 476 -18.45 41.79 -47.34
N TYR A 477 -18.35 40.62 -47.95
CA TYR A 477 -17.37 40.05 -48.88
C TYR A 477 -17.03 40.97 -50.07
N ASN A 478 -15.78 41.40 -50.23
CA ASN A 478 -15.30 42.29 -51.32
C ASN A 478 -15.69 43.79 -51.24
N HIS A 479 -16.04 44.27 -50.05
CA HIS A 479 -16.21 45.69 -49.69
C HIS A 479 -14.99 46.56 -50.10
N ALA A 480 -15.23 47.69 -50.81
CA ALA A 480 -14.18 48.63 -51.21
C ALA A 480 -14.51 50.14 -50.97
N SER A 481 -15.56 50.45 -50.20
CA SER A 481 -15.82 51.79 -49.65
C SER A 481 -16.59 51.75 -48.31
N GLY A 482 -16.14 52.48 -47.28
CA GLY A 482 -16.72 52.58 -45.91
C GLY A 482 -18.01 53.44 -45.84
N ASP A 483 -18.59 53.93 -44.74
CA ASP A 483 -18.33 53.92 -43.29
C ASP A 483 -19.72 54.08 -42.55
N TYR A 484 -19.86 54.09 -41.21
CA TYR A 484 -21.12 53.94 -40.41
C TYR A 484 -21.95 52.61 -40.55
N ASN A 485 -21.45 51.66 -41.37
CA ASN A 485 -21.69 50.20 -41.48
C ASN A 485 -22.41 49.43 -40.33
N THR A 486 -23.00 48.21 -40.44
CA THR A 486 -22.46 46.96 -41.09
C THR A 486 -23.42 45.70 -41.23
N ALA A 487 -24.71 45.74 -41.63
CA ALA A 487 -25.72 44.61 -41.58
C ALA A 487 -25.71 43.47 -42.67
N VAL A 488 -25.85 42.13 -42.40
CA VAL A 488 -25.67 41.06 -43.46
C VAL A 488 -26.14 39.58 -43.35
N GLY A 489 -26.57 38.98 -44.50
CA GLY A 489 -26.63 37.51 -44.74
C GLY A 489 -27.03 37.02 -46.17
N PHE A 490 -26.55 35.84 -46.60
CA PHE A 490 -26.46 35.25 -47.98
C PHE A 490 -26.21 36.17 -49.23
N GLU A 491 -25.04 36.08 -49.90
CA GLU A 491 -24.36 37.11 -50.77
C GLU A 491 -24.22 38.53 -50.16
N SER A 492 -23.07 39.20 -50.34
CA SER A 492 -22.68 40.55 -49.83
C SER A 492 -21.17 40.58 -49.63
N MET A 493 -20.34 41.62 -49.84
CA MET A 493 -20.43 42.94 -50.48
C MET A 493 -19.76 42.94 -51.86
N PRO A 494 -20.15 42.07 -52.80
CA PRO A 494 -19.47 42.05 -54.08
C PRO A 494 -19.61 43.35 -54.89
N GLU A 495 -20.35 44.34 -54.40
CA GLU A 495 -19.89 45.73 -54.55
C GLU A 495 -20.13 46.57 -53.29
N ASP A 496 -19.20 47.48 -52.99
CA ASP A 496 -19.33 48.90 -53.32
C ASP A 496 -17.93 49.46 -53.64
N THR A 497 -17.89 50.39 -54.60
CA THR A 497 -16.73 51.01 -55.24
C THR A 497 -16.99 52.51 -55.55
N ALA A 498 -17.84 53.18 -54.76
CA ALA A 498 -18.16 54.60 -54.96
C ALA A 498 -18.52 55.40 -53.69
N GLY A 499 -18.36 54.86 -52.48
CA GLY A 499 -19.09 55.40 -51.33
C GLY A 499 -18.35 56.04 -50.12
N ALA A 500 -19.13 56.59 -49.18
CA ALA A 500 -18.87 56.72 -47.73
C ALA A 500 -20.23 56.75 -46.98
N LEU A 501 -20.39 56.23 -45.74
CA LEU A 501 -21.51 56.45 -44.74
C LEU A 501 -22.80 55.53 -44.55
N ASN A 502 -23.21 54.50 -45.33
CA ASN A 502 -22.98 53.02 -45.27
C ASN A 502 -23.54 52.25 -44.02
N THR A 503 -23.86 50.94 -43.94
CA THR A 503 -23.75 49.72 -44.81
C THR A 503 -24.74 48.62 -44.41
N ALA A 504 -25.49 48.08 -45.36
CA ALA A 504 -26.32 46.89 -45.21
C ALA A 504 -26.18 46.03 -46.46
N ILE A 505 -26.20 44.70 -46.39
CA ILE A 505 -26.00 43.87 -47.58
C ILE A 505 -26.61 42.47 -47.34
N GLY A 506 -26.79 41.63 -48.36
CA GLY A 506 -27.53 40.36 -48.30
C GLY A 506 -28.39 40.21 -49.57
N TRP A 507 -28.61 39.03 -50.14
CA TRP A 507 -29.61 38.86 -51.21
C TRP A 507 -29.16 39.42 -52.59
N ARG A 508 -27.92 39.16 -53.04
CA ARG A 508 -27.22 39.70 -54.25
C ARG A 508 -26.94 41.19 -54.13
N SER A 509 -25.75 41.55 -53.65
CA SER A 509 -25.78 42.75 -52.82
C SER A 509 -24.43 43.45 -52.74
N LEU A 510 -24.31 44.63 -53.38
CA LEU A 510 -25.15 45.10 -54.52
C LEU A 510 -24.69 44.44 -55.87
N ARG A 511 -23.39 44.07 -55.93
CA ARG A 511 -22.63 43.11 -56.76
C ARG A 511 -21.78 43.49 -58.00
N PHE A 512 -21.86 44.69 -58.60
CA PHE A 512 -20.81 45.38 -59.39
C PHE A 512 -20.88 46.97 -59.45
N ASN A 513 -20.52 47.75 -58.39
CA ASN A 513 -20.82 49.21 -58.23
C ASN A 513 -19.99 50.15 -59.12
N ARG A 514 -20.62 51.27 -59.46
CA ARG A 514 -20.19 52.27 -60.43
C ARG A 514 -20.62 53.72 -60.08
N SER A 515 -21.30 54.01 -58.95
CA SER A 515 -21.72 55.36 -58.52
C SER A 515 -22.20 55.45 -57.06
N GLY A 516 -21.87 56.52 -56.32
CA GLY A 516 -22.23 56.65 -54.90
C GLY A 516 -21.68 57.91 -54.19
N SER A 517 -22.22 58.13 -52.99
CA SER A 517 -21.81 59.07 -51.92
C SER A 517 -22.87 58.98 -50.81
N GLU A 518 -22.50 58.95 -49.53
CA GLU A 518 -23.42 58.89 -48.36
C GLU A 518 -24.25 57.57 -48.16
N ASN A 519 -24.20 56.59 -49.09
CA ASN A 519 -24.15 55.10 -48.92
C ASN A 519 -25.20 54.22 -48.17
N THR A 520 -25.22 52.87 -48.27
CA THR A 520 -24.80 51.85 -49.30
C THR A 520 -25.31 50.45 -48.89
N ALA A 521 -25.47 49.55 -49.88
CA ALA A 521 -26.34 48.36 -49.86
C ALA A 521 -25.69 47.00 -50.32
#